data_AF-A0A9D6SHF3-F1
#
_entry.id   AF-A0A9D6SHF3-F1
#
_cell.length_a   1.000
_cell.length_b   1.000
_cell.length_c   1.000
_cell.angle_alpha   90.00
_cell.angle_beta   90.00
_cell.angle_gamma   90.00
#
_symmetry.space_group_name_H-M   'P 1'
#
loop_
_entity.id
_entity.type
_entity.pdbx_description
1 polymer ?
#
loop_
_entity_poly.entity_id
_entity_poly.type
_entity_poly.pdbx_seq_one_letter_code
_entity_poly.pdbx_strand_id
1 'polypeptide(L)' 'GAAGDARRRMLRRMKTQGYALSQRARKKIEQLFGWMKQAGGLRKVRHVGRWKIQQVAYLWAAAFNLLRLAHLEAAA' A
#
# COMPACT_ATOMS: atom_id res chain seq x y z
N GLY A 1 -11.25 -12.52 29.28
CA GLY A 1 -11.16 -13.49 28.17
C GLY A 1 -10.31 -12.92 27.03
N ALA A 2 -9.65 -13.79 26.28
CA ALA A 2 -8.60 -13.44 25.30
C ALA A 2 -9.00 -12.35 24.28
N ALA A 3 -10.25 -12.31 23.84
CA ALA A 3 -10.77 -11.26 22.95
C ALA A 3 -10.74 -9.86 23.58
N GLY A 4 -11.04 -9.76 24.88
CA GLY A 4 -10.95 -8.51 25.63
C GLY A 4 -9.52 -8.01 25.76
N ASP A 5 -8.55 -8.91 25.92
CA ASP A 5 -7.13 -8.58 25.98
C ASP A 5 -6.58 -8.10 24.64
N ALA A 6 -7.00 -8.73 23.53
CA ALA A 6 -6.65 -8.31 22.18
C ALA A 6 -7.15 -6.88 21.89
N ARG A 7 -8.42 -6.58 22.20
CA ARG A 7 -9.00 -5.24 22.03
C ARG A 7 -8.24 -4.20 22.86
N ARG A 8 -7.90 -4.50 24.12
CA ARG A 8 -7.10 -3.60 24.97
C ARG A 8 -5.72 -3.31 24.38
N ARG A 9 -5.02 -4.31 23.85
CA ARG A 9 -3.72 -4.11 23.18
C ARG A 9 -3.84 -3.25 21.93
N MET A 10 -4.86 -3.47 21.11
CA MET A 10 -5.15 -2.65 19.94
C MET A 10 -5.38 -1.18 20.33
N LEU A 11 -6.27 -0.92 21.29
CA LEU A 11 -6.59 0.44 21.74
C LEU A 11 -5.36 1.18 22.30
N ARG A 12 -4.48 0.48 23.03
CA ARG A 12 -3.20 1.05 23.48
C ARG A 12 -2.29 1.42 22.30
N ARG A 13 -2.15 0.52 21.32
CA ARG A 13 -1.33 0.78 20.12
C ARG A 13 -1.86 1.97 19.32
N MET A 14 -3.18 2.12 19.20
CA MET A 14 -3.79 3.23 18.45
C MET A 14 -3.45 4.62 19.01
N LYS A 15 -3.09 4.72 20.29
CA LYS A 15 -2.74 5.98 20.97
C LYS A 15 -1.27 6.36 20.79
N THR A 16 -0.44 5.52 20.18
CA THR A 16 0.99 5.83 20.03
C THR A 16 1.24 6.70 18.80
N GLN A 17 2.21 7.60 18.90
CA GLN A 17 2.67 8.39 17.76
C GLN A 17 3.15 7.51 16.60
N GLY A 18 3.85 6.41 16.90
CA GLY A 18 4.31 5.45 15.90
C GLY A 18 3.16 4.82 15.10
N TYR A 19 2.02 4.54 15.74
CA TYR A 19 0.83 4.09 15.02
C TYR A 19 0.27 5.16 14.10
N ALA A 20 0.17 6.42 14.56
CA ALA A 20 -0.31 7.53 13.73
C ALA A 20 0.57 7.74 12.48
N LEU A 21 1.90 7.70 12.64
CA LEU A 21 2.85 7.78 11.52
C LEU A 21 2.70 6.58 10.56
N SER A 22 2.56 5.36 11.09
CA SER A 22 2.31 4.16 10.29
C SER A 22 1.00 4.26 9.50
N GLN A 23 -0.07 4.82 10.08
CA GLN A 23 -1.34 5.01 9.36
C GLN A 23 -1.20 6.01 8.21
N ARG A 24 -0.45 7.11 8.39
CA ARG A 24 -0.17 8.06 7.29
C ARG A 24 0.63 7.41 6.16
N ALA A 25 1.63 6.59 6.49
CA ALA A 25 2.42 5.85 5.50
C ALA A 25 1.57 4.81 4.76
N ARG A 26 0.69 4.09 5.47
CA ARG A 26 -0.21 3.06 4.90
C ARG A 26 -1.12 3.63 3.81
N LYS A 27 -1.67 4.84 4.00
CA LYS A 27 -2.50 5.51 2.97
C LYS A 27 -1.79 5.67 1.63
N LYS A 28 -0.48 5.96 1.63
CA LYS A 28 0.32 6.10 0.40
C LYS A 28 0.43 4.77 -0.35
N ILE A 29 0.63 3.68 0.39
CA ILE A 29 0.75 2.32 -0.15
C ILE A 29 -0.61 1.82 -0.66
N GLU A 30 -1.69 2.09 0.08
CA GLU A 30 -3.05 1.70 -0.32
C GLU A 30 -3.51 2.41 -1.60
N GLN A 31 -3.16 3.68 -1.78
CA GLN A 31 -3.43 4.41 -3.02
C GLN A 31 -2.72 3.76 -4.22
N LEU A 32 -1.43 3.42 -4.06
CA LEU A 32 -0.68 2.68 -5.07
C LEU A 32 -1.38 1.36 -5.43
N PHE A 33 -1.75 0.53 -4.44
CA PHE A 33 -2.46 -0.72 -4.71
C PHE A 33 -3.82 -0.51 -5.39
N GLY A 34 -4.56 0.53 -5.00
CA GLY A 34 -5.81 0.92 -5.65
C GLY A 34 -5.59 1.24 -7.13
N TRP A 35 -4.60 2.07 -7.42
CA TRP A 35 -4.24 2.46 -8.78
C TRP A 35 -3.76 1.27 -9.63
N MET A 36 -2.87 0.41 -9.10
CA MET A 36 -2.42 -0.79 -9.83
C MET A 36 -3.56 -1.75 -10.18
N LYS A 37 -4.58 -1.85 -9.30
CA LYS A 37 -5.77 -2.67 -9.59
C LYS A 37 -6.63 -2.06 -10.69
N GLN A 38 -6.77 -0.73 -10.74
CA GLN A 38 -7.61 -0.02 -11.69
C GLN A 38 -6.88 0.27 -13.00
N ALA A 39 -5.90 1.17 -12.98
CA ALA A 39 -5.12 1.58 -14.16
C ALA A 39 -4.13 0.50 -14.60
N GLY A 40 -3.46 -0.16 -13.66
CA GLY A 40 -2.48 -1.22 -13.95
C GLY A 40 -3.10 -2.58 -14.35
N GLY A 41 -4.43 -2.67 -14.42
CA GLY A 41 -5.13 -3.87 -14.87
C GLY A 41 -5.03 -5.09 -13.93
N LEU A 42 -4.45 -4.97 -12.73
CA LEU A 42 -4.30 -6.11 -11.81
C LEU A 42 -5.63 -6.67 -11.32
N ARG A 43 -6.75 -5.94 -11.43
CA ARG A 43 -8.09 -6.45 -11.12
C ARG A 43 -8.57 -7.49 -12.14
N LYS A 44 -8.08 -7.44 -13.37
CA LYS A 44 -8.39 -8.37 -14.47
C LYS A 44 -7.11 -8.73 -15.22
N VAL A 45 -6.12 -9.24 -14.48
CA VAL A 45 -4.80 -9.52 -15.05
C VAL A 45 -4.89 -10.63 -16.10
N ARG A 46 -4.26 -10.41 -17.26
CA ARG A 46 -4.28 -11.36 -18.39
C ARG A 46 -3.34 -12.56 -18.21
N HIS A 47 -2.50 -12.53 -17.17
CA HIS A 47 -1.48 -13.54 -16.92
C HIS A 47 -1.94 -14.52 -15.84
N VAL A 48 -1.64 -15.81 -16.05
CA VAL A 48 -1.92 -16.89 -15.10
C VAL A 48 -0.63 -17.28 -14.37
N GLY A 49 -0.73 -17.45 -13.05
CA GLY A 49 0.36 -17.89 -12.19
C GLY A 49 0.96 -16.78 -11.33
N ARG A 50 1.24 -17.10 -10.07
CA ARG A 50 1.72 -16.15 -9.04
C ARG A 50 2.97 -15.40 -9.48
N TRP A 51 3.94 -16.10 -10.05
CA TRP A 51 5.21 -15.49 -10.48
C TRP A 51 4.99 -14.41 -11.55
N LYS A 52 4.20 -14.69 -12.59
CA LYS A 52 3.93 -13.71 -13.67
C LYS A 52 3.19 -12.48 -13.15
N ILE A 53 2.16 -12.69 -12.33
CA ILE A 53 1.38 -11.59 -11.73
C ILE A 53 2.28 -10.72 -10.82
N GLN A 54 3.20 -11.35 -10.08
CA GLN A 54 4.15 -10.64 -9.22
C GLN A 54 5.10 -9.75 -10.03
N GLN A 55 5.60 -10.21 -11.19
CA GLN A 55 6.43 -9.37 -12.06
C GLN A 55 5.67 -8.13 -12.56
N VAL A 56 4.41 -8.31 -12.99
CA VAL A 56 3.56 -7.19 -13.43
C VAL A 56 3.30 -6.20 -12.29
N ALA A 57 3.04 -6.70 -11.08
CA ALA A 57 2.85 -5.85 -9.91
C ALA A 57 4.11 -5.05 -9.57
N TYR A 58 5.31 -5.65 -9.66
CA TYR A 58 6.57 -4.94 -9.45
C TYR A 58 6.85 -3.89 -10.51
N LEU A 59 6.57 -4.18 -11.78
CA LEU A 59 6.71 -3.20 -12.85
C LEU A 59 5.83 -1.96 -12.60
N TRP A 60 4.55 -2.17 -12.24
CA TRP A 60 3.65 -1.07 -11.94
C TRP A 60 4.05 -0.28 -10.68
N ALA A 61 4.50 -0.98 -9.63
CA ALA A 61 4.98 -0.33 -8.42
C ALA A 61 6.22 0.54 -8.69
N ALA A 62 7.15 0.06 -9.50
CA ALA A 62 8.33 0.81 -9.92
C ALA A 62 7.93 2.05 -10.75
N ALA A 63 7.05 1.89 -11.74
CA ALA A 63 6.57 2.99 -12.56
C ALA A 63 5.87 4.09 -11.72
N PHE A 64 5.03 3.69 -10.77
CA PHE A 64 4.38 4.64 -9.87
C PHE A 64 5.38 5.37 -8.96
N ASN A 65 6.42 4.68 -8.48
CA ASN A 65 7.47 5.33 -7.70
C ASN A 65 8.20 6.41 -8.52
N LEU A 66 8.47 6.16 -9.82
CA LEU A 66 9.05 7.16 -10.71
C LEU A 66 8.13 8.36 -10.92
N LEU A 67 6.84 8.13 -11.21
CA LEU A 67 5.85 9.22 -11.31
C LEU A 67 5.77 10.04 -10.03
N ARG A 68 5.83 9.36 -8.87
CA ARG A 68 5.80 10.03 -7.58
C ARG A 68 7.06 10.87 -7.34
N LEU A 69 8.25 10.38 -7.74
CA LEU A 69 9.49 11.17 -7.66
C LEU A 69 9.40 12.41 -8.54
N ALA A 70 8.94 12.27 -9.79
CA ALA A 70 8.77 13.40 -10.71
C ALA A 70 7.80 14.46 -10.15
N HIS A 71 6.68 14.04 -9.54
CA HIS A 71 5.76 14.98 -8.88
C HIS A 71 6.36 15.65 -7.64
N LEU A 72 7.24 14.96 -6.90
CA LEU A 72 7.91 15.53 -5.74
C LEU A 72 8.99 16.54 -6.17
N GLU A 73 9.73 16.26 -7.23
CA GLU A 73 10.68 17.22 -7.82
C GLU A 73 9.95 18.47 -8.34
N ALA A 74 8.81 18.31 -9.02
CA ALA A 74 8.05 19.45 -9.52
C ALA A 74 7.39 20.31 -8.42
N ALA A 75 7.23 19.76 -7.22
CA ALA A 75 6.66 20.45 -6.06
C ALA A 75 7.73 21.05 -5.13
N ALA A 76 9.01 20.79 -5.39
CA ALA A 76 10.15 21.36 -4.69
C ALA A 76 10.53 22.71 -5.30
#